data_AF-A0A2P5MWG4-F1
#
_entry.id   AF-A0A2P5MWG4-F1
#
_cell.length_a   1.000
_cell.length_b   1.000
_cell.length_c   1.000
_cell.angle_alpha   90.00
_cell.angle_beta   90.00
_cell.angle_gamma   90.00
#
_symmetry.space_group_name_H-M   'P 1'
#
loop_
_entity.id
_entity.type
_entity.pdbx_description
1 polymer ?
#
loop_
_entity_poly.entity_id
_entity_poly.type
_entity_poly.pdbx_seq_one_letter_code
_entity_poly.pdbx_strand_id
1 'polypeptide(L)'
;MKLTVVTFARTMSMVGILFAGSNAMAFTTGDYVTSQNYVIDAAQSSISYNPGILAFGADDIDSSLSTVTYNVAGTFTLNINHFSWSTPSDWVQFTNSAVVVNGQIPGFQLPLFFSELTSPTQFSGNDGPCSGPRTPDTFCTGFQNGPSSSLSGQFQDGKLLLTGYQPNENYLFGGGYNYSFVATVVPVPTAFWLFASALGFFGMSKRAKK
;
A
#
# COMPACT_ATOMS: atom_id res chain seq x y z
N MET A 1 -18.05 5.87 -53.39
CA MET A 1 -17.63 5.10 -52.21
C MET A 1 -17.19 6.09 -51.14
N LYS A 2 -18.01 6.30 -50.10
CA LYS A 2 -17.67 7.18 -48.96
C LYS A 2 -17.06 6.30 -47.87
N LEU A 3 -15.79 6.56 -47.56
CA LEU A 3 -15.06 5.95 -46.45
C LEU A 3 -15.53 6.63 -45.16
N THR A 4 -16.41 5.97 -44.40
CA THR A 4 -16.83 6.45 -43.08
C THR A 4 -15.75 6.06 -42.08
N VAL A 5 -14.90 7.01 -41.72
CA VAL A 5 -13.95 6.87 -40.61
C VAL A 5 -14.77 6.92 -39.32
N VAL A 6 -14.94 5.76 -38.67
CA VAL A 6 -15.51 5.67 -37.32
C VAL A 6 -14.40 6.03 -36.33
N THR A 7 -14.33 7.30 -35.94
CA THR A 7 -13.47 7.75 -34.86
C THR A 7 -14.05 7.26 -33.54
N PHE A 8 -13.46 6.22 -32.95
CA PHE A 8 -13.74 5.82 -31.58
C PHE A 8 -13.24 6.93 -30.64
N ALA A 9 -14.18 7.72 -30.10
CA ALA A 9 -13.91 8.64 -29.01
C ALA A 9 -13.52 7.83 -27.77
N ARG A 10 -12.23 7.80 -27.44
CA ARG A 10 -11.74 7.31 -26.14
C ARG A 10 -12.14 8.33 -25.09
N THR A 11 -13.25 8.10 -24.41
CA THR A 11 -13.61 8.82 -23.18
C THR A 11 -12.62 8.43 -22.07
N MET A 12 -11.62 9.29 -21.82
CA MET A 12 -10.91 9.31 -20.55
C MET A 12 -11.91 9.69 -19.46
N SER A 13 -12.40 8.71 -18.70
CA SER A 13 -13.11 8.99 -17.46
C SER A 13 -12.08 9.27 -16.38
N MET A 14 -12.01 10.52 -15.91
CA MET A 14 -11.30 10.86 -14.68
C MET A 14 -12.07 10.24 -13.51
N VAL A 15 -11.43 9.31 -12.82
CA VAL A 15 -11.98 8.69 -11.62
C VAL A 15 -11.38 9.39 -10.39
N GLY A 16 -12.22 10.15 -9.68
CA GLY A 16 -11.99 10.51 -8.29
C GLY A 16 -12.84 9.59 -7.41
N ILE A 17 -12.25 8.53 -6.87
CA ILE A 17 -12.93 7.74 -5.82
C ILE A 17 -12.72 8.49 -4.50
N LEU A 18 -13.80 9.12 -4.05
CA LEU A 18 -13.93 9.67 -2.70
C LEU A 18 -14.17 8.50 -1.74
N PHE A 19 -13.16 8.10 -0.97
CA PHE A 19 -13.42 7.32 0.25
C PHE A 19 -13.72 8.28 1.40
N ALA A 20 -14.96 8.75 1.42
CA ALA A 20 -15.62 9.28 2.61
C ALA A 20 -17.09 8.85 2.55
N GLY A 21 -17.42 7.74 3.24
CA GLY A 21 -18.80 7.33 3.51
C GLY A 21 -19.74 7.18 2.30
N SER A 22 -19.95 5.92 1.88
CA SER A 22 -21.00 5.45 0.96
C SER A 22 -20.92 5.80 -0.54
N ASN A 23 -20.98 4.72 -1.34
CA ASN A 23 -21.41 4.60 -2.74
C ASN A 23 -20.59 5.26 -3.85
N ALA A 24 -19.77 4.46 -4.54
CA ALA A 24 -19.92 4.09 -5.96
C ALA A 24 -18.60 3.50 -6.49
N MET A 25 -18.56 2.20 -6.79
CA MET A 25 -17.51 1.64 -7.64
C MET A 25 -17.82 2.03 -9.09
N ALA A 26 -17.07 2.99 -9.64
CA ALA A 26 -17.10 3.25 -11.07
C ALA A 26 -16.36 2.11 -11.78
N PHE A 27 -17.08 1.28 -12.50
CA PHE A 27 -16.49 0.22 -13.33
C PHE A 27 -15.84 0.88 -14.56
N THR A 28 -14.52 1.03 -14.55
CA THR A 28 -13.76 1.50 -15.71
C THR A 28 -13.28 0.31 -16.53
N THR A 29 -13.46 0.37 -17.85
CA THR A 29 -12.81 -0.55 -18.77
C THR A 29 -11.40 -0.05 -19.06
N GLY A 30 -10.37 -0.66 -18.45
CA GLY A 30 -8.96 -0.34 -18.69
C GLY A 30 -8.13 -0.24 -17.41
N ASP A 31 -6.81 -0.19 -17.55
CA ASP A 31 -5.88 -0.06 -16.43
C ASP A 31 -6.09 1.27 -15.70
N TYR A 32 -6.08 1.25 -14.37
CA TYR A 32 -6.17 2.47 -13.55
C TYR A 32 -5.37 2.35 -12.26
N VAL A 33 -5.03 3.50 -11.69
CA VAL A 33 -4.38 3.61 -10.38
C VAL A 33 -5.14 4.62 -9.53
N THR A 34 -5.42 4.25 -8.29
CA THR A 34 -6.03 5.14 -7.29
C THR A 34 -5.12 5.23 -6.08
N SER A 35 -4.89 6.44 -5.59
CA SER A 35 -3.96 6.71 -4.49
C SER A 35 -4.71 7.30 -3.30
N GLN A 36 -4.43 6.77 -2.11
CA GLN A 36 -4.99 7.28 -0.87
C GLN A 36 -3.92 7.39 0.21
N ASN A 37 -3.86 8.53 0.88
CA ASN A 37 -2.94 8.76 2.00
C ASN A 37 -3.52 8.21 3.30
N TYR A 38 -2.67 7.58 4.10
CA TYR A 38 -2.98 7.01 5.40
C TYR A 38 -2.01 7.51 6.48
N VAL A 39 -2.51 7.63 7.71
CA VAL A 39 -1.74 7.88 8.94
C VAL A 39 -1.84 6.66 9.84
N ILE A 40 -0.70 6.20 10.36
CA ILE A 40 -0.59 5.10 11.31
C ILE A 40 -1.01 5.60 12.70
N ASP A 41 -1.93 4.88 13.34
CA ASP A 41 -2.34 5.10 14.72
C ASP A 41 -1.31 4.51 15.68
N ALA A 42 -0.51 5.37 16.30
CA ALA A 42 0.57 4.98 17.18
C ALA A 42 0.11 4.29 18.48
N ALA A 43 -1.16 4.41 18.86
CA ALA A 43 -1.70 3.73 20.03
C ALA A 43 -2.06 2.27 19.75
N GLN A 44 -2.30 1.93 18.48
CA GLN A 44 -2.73 0.60 18.05
C GLN A 44 -1.71 -0.13 17.16
N SER A 45 -0.57 0.52 16.87
CA SER A 45 0.42 0.04 15.91
C SER A 45 1.75 -0.27 16.59
N SER A 46 2.37 -1.39 16.22
CA SER A 46 3.61 -1.85 16.82
C SER A 46 4.52 -2.61 15.85
N ILE A 47 5.81 -2.63 16.19
CA ILE A 47 6.82 -3.49 15.56
C ILE A 47 7.54 -4.25 16.66
N SER A 48 7.58 -5.56 16.54
CA SER A 48 8.42 -6.45 17.34
C SER A 48 9.70 -6.75 16.57
N TYR A 49 10.82 -6.29 17.10
CA TYR A 49 12.16 -6.56 16.59
C TYR A 49 12.75 -7.77 17.31
N ASN A 50 13.05 -8.82 16.56
CA ASN A 50 13.87 -9.93 17.02
C ASN A 50 15.29 -9.77 16.46
N PRO A 51 16.30 -9.47 17.28
CA PRO A 51 17.70 -9.39 16.84
C PRO A 51 18.31 -10.74 16.43
N GLY A 52 17.67 -11.87 16.75
CA GLY A 52 18.21 -13.21 16.51
C GLY A 52 19.01 -13.77 17.69
N ILE A 53 19.37 -15.05 17.63
CA ILE A 53 19.96 -15.80 18.76
C ILE A 53 21.49 -15.68 18.90
N LEU A 54 22.19 -14.90 18.06
CA LEU A 54 23.65 -14.80 18.14
C LEU A 54 24.12 -13.45 18.71
N ALA A 55 24.75 -13.53 19.89
CA ALA A 55 25.68 -12.54 20.41
C ALA A 55 27.06 -13.19 20.51
N PHE A 56 28.09 -12.63 19.85
CA PHE A 56 29.45 -13.14 19.96
C PHE A 56 30.18 -12.39 21.09
N GLY A 57 30.20 -12.97 22.29
CA GLY A 57 31.04 -12.54 23.40
C GLY A 57 32.44 -13.17 23.32
N ALA A 58 33.42 -12.58 24.01
CA ALA A 58 34.81 -13.02 23.97
C ALA A 58 35.08 -14.40 24.61
N ASP A 59 34.19 -14.90 25.49
CA ASP A 59 34.48 -16.09 26.32
C ASP A 59 33.36 -17.15 26.44
N ASP A 60 32.16 -16.97 25.88
CA ASP A 60 31.14 -18.05 25.79
C ASP A 60 29.95 -17.64 24.91
N ILE A 61 29.24 -18.62 24.35
CA ILE A 61 27.94 -18.40 23.70
C ILE A 61 26.88 -18.33 24.81
N ASP A 62 26.56 -17.12 25.27
CA ASP A 62 25.40 -16.91 26.14
C ASP A 62 24.58 -15.67 25.74
N SER A 63 23.28 -15.78 26.02
CA SER A 63 22.16 -14.87 25.78
C SER A 63 21.56 -14.83 24.38
N SER A 64 20.37 -15.45 24.26
CA SER A 64 19.37 -15.05 23.29
C SER A 64 19.01 -13.59 23.56
N LEU A 65 19.17 -12.73 22.56
CA LEU A 65 18.72 -11.35 22.66
C LEU A 65 17.18 -11.35 22.65
N SER A 66 16.57 -10.66 23.60
CA SER A 66 15.11 -10.64 23.74
C SER A 66 14.46 -9.88 22.58
N THR A 67 13.34 -10.41 22.07
CA THR A 67 12.47 -9.64 21.17
C THR A 67 11.91 -8.42 21.91
N VAL A 68 11.98 -7.25 21.28
CA VAL A 68 11.48 -5.98 21.85
C VAL A 68 10.40 -5.41 20.95
N THR A 69 9.30 -4.97 21.55
CA THR A 69 8.18 -4.33 20.83
C THR A 69 8.22 -2.81 21.01
N TYR A 70 8.05 -2.10 19.90
CA TYR A 70 8.06 -0.64 19.82
C TYR A 70 6.76 -0.12 19.23
N ASN A 71 6.32 1.05 19.70
CA ASN A 71 5.21 1.76 19.08
C ASN A 71 5.67 2.44 17.79
N VAL A 72 4.77 2.52 16.82
CA VAL A 72 5.08 3.05 15.49
C VAL A 72 4.05 4.08 15.06
N ALA A 73 4.55 5.19 14.54
CA ALA A 73 3.75 6.24 13.94
C ALA A 73 4.24 6.50 12.52
N GLY A 74 3.48 7.26 11.73
CA GLY A 74 3.93 7.67 10.41
C GLY A 74 2.82 7.76 9.39
N THR A 75 3.22 7.91 8.14
CA THR A 75 2.30 8.03 7.01
C THR A 75 2.77 7.20 5.84
N PHE A 76 1.84 6.81 4.97
CA PHE A 76 2.15 6.22 3.67
C PHE A 76 1.01 6.51 2.69
N THR A 77 1.33 6.39 1.41
CA THR A 77 0.34 6.41 0.33
C THR A 77 0.09 4.98 -0.13
N LEU A 78 -1.18 4.59 -0.19
CA LEU A 78 -1.63 3.31 -0.73
C LEU A 78 -2.10 3.51 -2.17
N ASN A 79 -1.49 2.79 -3.11
CA ASN A 79 -1.89 2.77 -4.51
C ASN A 79 -2.61 1.46 -4.82
N ILE A 80 -3.86 1.54 -5.27
CA ILE A 80 -4.62 0.40 -5.79
C ILE A 80 -4.56 0.48 -7.31
N ASN A 81 -3.95 -0.53 -7.91
CA ASN A 81 -3.69 -0.65 -9.33
C ASN A 81 -4.57 -1.75 -9.90
N HIS A 82 -5.32 -1.44 -10.93
CA HIS A 82 -6.09 -2.43 -11.69
C HIS A 82 -5.40 -2.66 -13.03
N PHE A 83 -5.20 -3.93 -13.36
CA PHE A 83 -4.67 -4.35 -14.66
C PHE A 83 -5.75 -5.12 -15.42
N SER A 84 -6.07 -4.64 -16.62
CA SER A 84 -7.16 -5.10 -17.49
C SER A 84 -6.71 -6.15 -18.52
N TRP A 85 -5.78 -7.02 -18.14
CA TRP A 85 -5.31 -8.12 -18.99
C TRP A 85 -6.41 -9.15 -19.27
N SER A 86 -6.10 -10.18 -20.07
CA SER A 86 -7.09 -11.25 -20.34
C SER A 86 -7.57 -11.95 -19.07
N THR A 87 -6.78 -11.90 -17.99
CA THR A 87 -7.23 -12.13 -16.62
C THR A 87 -7.02 -10.84 -15.82
N PRO A 88 -8.08 -10.06 -15.55
CA PRO A 88 -7.96 -8.84 -14.78
C PRO A 88 -7.49 -9.12 -13.35
N SER A 89 -6.68 -8.22 -12.79
CA SER A 89 -6.20 -8.35 -11.41
C SER A 89 -6.01 -6.99 -10.74
N ASP A 90 -6.26 -6.94 -9.43
CA ASP A 90 -6.12 -5.76 -8.60
C ASP A 90 -4.94 -5.94 -7.64
N TRP A 91 -4.12 -4.89 -7.51
CA TRP A 91 -2.88 -4.93 -6.74
C TRP A 91 -2.68 -3.66 -5.92
N VAL A 92 -2.19 -3.83 -4.72
CA VAL A 92 -1.88 -2.78 -3.77
C VAL A 92 -0.39 -2.54 -3.71
N GLN A 93 0.02 -1.28 -3.68
CA GLN A 93 1.41 -0.88 -3.50
C GLN A 93 1.53 0.27 -2.51
N PHE A 94 2.48 0.16 -1.58
CA PHE A 94 2.82 1.24 -0.66
C PHE A 94 3.87 2.16 -1.28
N THR A 95 3.70 3.47 -1.12
CA THR A 95 4.64 4.49 -1.58
C THR A 95 4.73 5.63 -0.57
N ASN A 96 5.75 6.47 -0.67
CA ASN A 96 5.97 7.63 0.20
C ASN A 96 5.86 7.29 1.70
N SER A 97 6.39 6.13 2.10
CA SER A 97 6.32 5.68 3.48
C SER A 97 7.30 6.48 4.34
N ALA A 98 6.78 7.11 5.38
CA ALA A 98 7.51 7.81 6.42
C ALA A 98 7.14 7.19 7.76
N VAL A 99 7.60 5.95 7.97
CA VAL A 99 7.35 5.18 9.19
C VAL A 99 8.42 5.51 10.21
N VAL A 100 8.00 5.98 11.38
CA VAL A 100 8.86 6.35 12.51
C VAL A 100 8.57 5.37 13.64
N VAL A 101 9.62 4.67 14.06
CA VAL A 101 9.58 3.76 15.19
C VAL A 101 10.09 4.51 16.41
N ASN A 102 9.32 4.50 17.49
CA ASN A 102 9.72 5.13 18.75
C ASN A 102 10.75 4.23 19.46
N GLY A 103 11.99 4.26 18.98
CA GLY A 103 13.13 3.50 19.47
C GLY A 103 14.27 3.48 18.45
N GLN A 104 15.49 3.16 18.89
CA GLN A 104 16.60 2.90 17.97
C GLN A 104 16.53 1.45 17.46
N ILE A 105 15.67 1.18 16.47
CA ILE A 105 15.77 -0.04 15.68
C ILE A 105 16.40 0.26 14.32
N PRO A 106 17.50 -0.39 13.94
CA PRO A 106 18.16 -0.13 12.67
C PRO A 106 17.42 -0.80 11.50
N GLY A 107 17.07 -0.05 10.46
CA GLY A 107 16.83 -0.62 9.13
C GLY A 107 15.43 -1.20 8.84
N PHE A 108 14.43 -1.02 9.71
CA PHE A 108 13.05 -1.33 9.32
C PHE A 108 12.57 -0.41 8.19
N GLN A 109 11.97 -0.99 7.15
CA GLN A 109 11.37 -0.24 6.04
C GLN A 109 10.07 -0.91 5.63
N LEU A 110 8.98 -0.15 5.57
CA LEU A 110 7.70 -0.70 5.11
C LEU A 110 7.87 -1.24 3.68
N PRO A 111 7.51 -2.51 3.41
CA PRO A 111 7.72 -3.09 2.09
C PRO A 111 6.98 -2.37 0.97
N LEU A 112 7.65 -2.19 -0.17
CA LEU A 112 7.15 -1.43 -1.34
C LEU A 112 6.74 -2.33 -2.52
N PHE A 113 6.75 -3.65 -2.33
CA PHE A 113 6.34 -4.62 -3.34
C PHE A 113 4.82 -4.57 -3.58
N PHE A 114 4.37 -5.17 -4.67
CA PHE A 114 2.96 -5.30 -4.99
C PHE A 114 2.32 -6.44 -4.18
N SER A 115 1.13 -6.20 -3.65
CA SER A 115 0.32 -7.18 -2.94
C SER A 115 -0.99 -7.38 -3.68
N GLU A 116 -1.34 -8.62 -3.98
CA GLU A 116 -2.55 -8.94 -4.74
C GLU A 116 -3.79 -8.73 -3.86
N LEU A 117 -4.84 -8.11 -4.42
CA LEU A 117 -6.14 -8.00 -3.78
C LEU A 117 -6.86 -9.35 -3.90
N THR A 118 -6.85 -10.15 -2.82
CA THR A 118 -7.47 -11.49 -2.80
C THR A 118 -8.98 -11.42 -2.60
N SER A 119 -9.47 -10.31 -2.04
CA SER A 119 -10.89 -9.97 -1.94
C SER A 119 -11.04 -8.45 -1.97
N PRO A 120 -12.26 -7.90 -2.14
CA PRO A 120 -12.47 -6.44 -2.18
C PRO A 120 -11.94 -5.69 -0.95
N THR A 121 -11.72 -6.40 0.16
CA THR A 121 -11.26 -5.83 1.43
C THR A 121 -9.94 -6.39 1.92
N GLN A 122 -9.32 -7.37 1.24
CA GLN A 122 -8.10 -8.03 1.73
C GLN A 122 -7.06 -8.14 0.64
N PHE A 123 -5.79 -8.03 1.03
CA PHE A 123 -4.66 -8.18 0.13
C PHE A 123 -3.48 -8.86 0.82
N SER A 124 -2.63 -9.49 0.03
CA SER A 124 -1.42 -10.14 0.51
C SER A 124 -0.33 -10.12 -0.54
N GLY A 125 0.91 -10.00 -0.11
CA GLY A 125 2.07 -10.02 -0.98
C GLY A 125 3.34 -10.42 -0.24
N ASN A 126 4.39 -10.67 -1.00
CA ASN A 126 5.73 -10.86 -0.48
C ASN A 126 6.77 -10.24 -1.43
N ASP A 127 8.06 -10.32 -1.13
CA ASP A 127 9.14 -9.89 -2.05
C ASP A 127 9.71 -11.03 -2.89
N GLY A 128 8.98 -12.15 -2.98
CA GLY A 128 9.36 -13.34 -3.72
C GLY A 128 9.56 -13.09 -5.22
N PRO A 129 10.19 -14.04 -5.95
CA PRO A 129 10.38 -13.91 -7.40
C PRO A 129 9.07 -13.74 -8.17
N CYS A 130 7.96 -14.10 -7.52
CA CYS A 130 6.61 -14.19 -8.04
C CYS A 130 5.64 -13.28 -7.28
N SER A 131 6.01 -12.04 -6.99
CA SER A 131 5.16 -11.13 -6.22
C SER A 131 4.90 -9.80 -6.92
N GLY A 132 4.33 -9.89 -8.11
CA GLY A 132 3.84 -8.71 -8.79
C GLY A 132 2.80 -8.99 -9.86
N PRO A 133 2.21 -7.90 -10.38
CA PRO A 133 1.27 -7.95 -11.48
C PRO A 133 1.92 -8.67 -12.66
N ARG A 134 1.26 -9.71 -13.15
CA ARG A 134 1.76 -10.54 -14.25
C ARG A 134 0.74 -10.71 -15.35
N THR A 135 1.19 -10.48 -16.58
CA THR A 135 0.40 -10.87 -17.74
C THR A 135 0.29 -12.41 -17.79
N PRO A 136 -0.76 -12.95 -18.42
CA PRO A 136 -0.96 -14.40 -18.56
C PRO A 136 0.25 -15.16 -19.14
N ASP A 137 1.06 -14.48 -19.95
CA ASP A 137 2.26 -15.07 -20.60
C ASP A 137 3.52 -14.95 -19.74
N THR A 138 3.43 -14.38 -18.53
CA THR A 138 4.58 -14.20 -17.65
C THR A 138 4.81 -15.47 -16.82
N PHE A 139 5.77 -16.29 -17.26
CA PHE A 139 6.31 -17.36 -16.43
C PHE A 139 7.22 -16.78 -15.37
N CYS A 140 6.88 -17.05 -14.12
CA CYS A 140 7.72 -16.66 -13.01
C CYS A 140 8.49 -17.86 -12.50
N THR A 141 9.81 -17.78 -12.61
CA THR A 141 10.75 -18.75 -12.04
C THR A 141 11.82 -17.98 -11.28
N GLY A 142 12.29 -18.56 -10.19
CA GLY A 142 13.32 -17.96 -9.36
C GLY A 142 13.51 -18.72 -8.07
N PHE A 143 14.72 -18.64 -7.54
CA PHE A 143 15.05 -19.14 -6.21
C PHE A 143 15.31 -17.94 -5.31
N GLN A 144 14.72 -17.92 -4.12
CA GLN A 144 15.05 -16.94 -3.10
C GLN A 144 15.93 -17.60 -2.04
N ASN A 145 17.06 -16.95 -1.74
CA ASN A 145 17.92 -17.36 -0.63
C ASN A 145 17.44 -16.65 0.64
N GLY A 146 16.89 -17.41 1.58
CA GLY A 146 16.38 -16.89 2.84
C GLY A 146 14.86 -16.62 2.84
N PRO A 147 14.32 -16.18 3.98
CA PRO A 147 12.91 -15.85 4.15
C PRO A 147 12.56 -14.57 3.40
N SER A 148 11.40 -14.56 2.77
CA SER A 148 10.83 -13.40 2.08
C SER A 148 10.24 -12.41 3.09
N SER A 149 10.30 -11.12 2.78
CA SER A 149 9.40 -10.16 3.43
C SER A 149 7.98 -10.46 2.99
N SER A 150 7.03 -10.45 3.91
CA SER A 150 5.61 -10.68 3.61
C SER A 150 4.75 -9.62 4.29
N LEU A 151 3.61 -9.36 3.67
CA LEU A 151 2.66 -8.36 4.12
C LEU A 151 1.26 -8.81 3.74
N SER A 152 0.34 -8.63 4.67
CA SER A 152 -1.10 -8.78 4.45
C SER A 152 -1.81 -7.57 5.03
N GLY A 153 -2.92 -7.20 4.40
CA GLY A 153 -3.74 -6.10 4.87
C GLY A 153 -5.21 -6.34 4.68
N GLN A 154 -6.00 -5.64 5.47
CA GLN A 154 -7.45 -5.69 5.45
C GLN A 154 -8.05 -4.30 5.67
N PHE A 155 -8.98 -3.92 4.81
CA PHE A 155 -9.84 -2.76 5.01
C PHE A 155 -11.02 -3.17 5.91
N GLN A 156 -11.08 -2.61 7.11
CA GLN A 156 -12.11 -2.91 8.09
C GLN A 156 -12.48 -1.65 8.88
N ASP A 157 -13.78 -1.36 9.00
CA ASP A 157 -14.31 -0.26 9.80
C ASP A 157 -13.70 1.12 9.48
N GLY A 158 -13.42 1.39 8.19
CA GLY A 158 -12.79 2.63 7.74
C GLY A 158 -11.30 2.76 8.10
N LYS A 159 -10.71 1.68 8.63
CA LYS A 159 -9.28 1.55 8.92
C LYS A 159 -8.63 0.56 7.96
N LEU A 160 -7.32 0.72 7.80
CA LEU A 160 -6.47 -0.27 7.17
C LEU A 160 -5.69 -0.99 8.28
N LEU A 161 -5.95 -2.28 8.42
CA LEU A 161 -5.17 -3.19 9.25
C LEU A 161 -4.06 -3.76 8.37
N LEU A 162 -2.83 -3.73 8.86
CA LEU A 162 -1.65 -4.25 8.19
C LEU A 162 -0.92 -5.19 9.13
N THR A 163 -0.49 -6.34 8.63
CA THR A 163 0.41 -7.24 9.35
C THR A 163 1.47 -7.75 8.41
N GLY A 164 2.65 -8.05 8.93
CA GLY A 164 3.65 -8.67 8.10
C GLY A 164 4.95 -8.98 8.82
N TYR A 165 5.86 -9.52 8.04
CA TYR A 165 7.19 -9.92 8.45
C TYR A 165 8.23 -9.33 7.50
N GLN A 166 9.34 -8.86 8.04
CA GLN A 166 10.51 -8.47 7.28
C GLN A 166 11.75 -9.10 7.92
N PRO A 167 12.56 -9.87 7.19
CA PRO A 167 13.81 -10.38 7.74
C PRO A 167 14.80 -9.25 8.03
N ASN A 168 15.65 -9.46 9.03
CA ASN A 168 16.80 -8.59 9.29
C ASN A 168 18.10 -9.29 8.89
N GLU A 169 19.25 -8.67 9.13
CA GLU A 169 20.57 -9.23 8.79
C GLU A 169 20.86 -10.59 9.47
N ASN A 170 20.19 -10.87 10.60
CA ASN A 170 20.36 -12.08 11.41
C ASN A 170 19.23 -13.12 11.17
N TYR A 171 18.55 -13.07 10.02
CA TYR A 171 17.39 -13.93 9.75
C TYR A 171 17.70 -15.44 9.84
N LEU A 172 18.94 -15.86 9.52
CA LEU A 172 19.36 -17.26 9.66
C LEU A 172 19.30 -17.77 11.11
N PHE A 173 19.27 -16.84 12.06
CA PHE A 173 19.20 -17.06 13.50
C PHE A 173 17.86 -16.60 14.08
N GLY A 174 16.81 -16.59 13.25
CA GLY A 174 15.45 -16.20 13.64
C GLY A 174 15.23 -14.69 13.76
N GLY A 175 16.17 -13.87 13.31
CA GLY A 175 16.06 -12.42 13.36
C GLY A 175 15.07 -11.84 12.34
N GLY A 176 14.32 -10.82 12.74
CA GLY A 176 13.39 -10.12 11.86
C GLY A 176 12.50 -9.12 12.57
N TYR A 177 11.60 -8.52 11.81
CA TYR A 177 10.58 -7.57 12.24
C TYR A 177 9.22 -8.19 12.01
N ASN A 178 8.42 -8.35 13.07
CA ASN A 178 6.99 -8.60 12.95
C ASN A 178 6.27 -7.29 13.21
N TYR A 179 5.41 -6.85 12.30
CA TYR A 179 4.71 -5.58 12.44
C TYR A 179 3.21 -5.75 12.32
N SER A 180 2.49 -4.93 13.09
CA SER A 180 1.04 -4.80 13.00
C SER A 180 0.69 -3.32 13.07
N PHE A 181 0.14 -2.78 11.98
CA PHE A 181 -0.27 -1.38 11.89
C PHE A 181 -1.78 -1.26 11.76
N VAL A 182 -2.30 -0.24 12.39
CA VAL A 182 -3.66 0.23 12.21
C VAL A 182 -3.55 1.64 11.66
N ALA A 183 -4.06 1.86 10.46
CA ALA A 183 -3.97 3.15 9.80
C ALA A 183 -5.36 3.69 9.43
N THR A 184 -5.48 5.01 9.41
CA THR A 184 -6.70 5.73 9.04
C THR A 184 -6.45 6.63 7.86
N VAL A 185 -7.48 6.85 7.06
CA VAL A 185 -7.41 7.74 5.88
C VAL A 185 -7.12 9.17 6.33
N VAL A 186 -6.16 9.84 5.69
CA VAL A 186 -5.96 11.28 5.87
C VAL A 186 -7.08 12.02 5.13
N PRO A 187 -7.98 12.74 5.85
CA PRO A 187 -9.02 13.51 5.19
C PRO A 187 -8.37 14.62 4.36
N VAL A 188 -8.72 14.72 3.08
CA VAL A 188 -8.34 15.88 2.28
C VAL A 188 -9.05 17.10 2.86
N PRO A 189 -8.37 18.23 3.15
CA PRO A 189 -9.02 19.39 3.73
C PRO A 189 -10.23 19.83 2.89
N THR A 190 -11.42 19.83 3.49
CA THR A 190 -12.69 20.25 2.87
C THR A 190 -12.63 21.66 2.28
N ALA A 191 -11.69 22.49 2.74
CA ALA A 191 -11.38 23.79 2.18
C ALA A 191 -11.04 23.72 0.67
N PHE A 192 -10.30 22.71 0.20
CA PHE A 192 -9.97 22.58 -1.23
C PHE A 192 -11.24 22.45 -2.09
N TRP A 193 -12.23 21.72 -1.61
CA TRP A 193 -13.52 21.56 -2.29
C TRP A 193 -14.37 22.84 -2.24
N LEU A 194 -14.31 23.61 -1.15
CA LEU A 194 -14.93 24.93 -1.06
C LEU A 194 -14.30 25.92 -2.06
N PHE A 195 -12.98 25.89 -2.23
CA PHE A 195 -12.30 26.72 -3.23
C PHE A 195 -12.63 26.30 -4.66
N ALA A 196 -12.66 25.00 -4.96
CA ALA A 196 -13.00 24.50 -6.29
C ALA A 196 -14.47 24.81 -6.67
N SER A 197 -15.40 24.66 -5.73
CA SER A 197 -16.81 25.00 -5.95
C SER A 197 -17.02 26.51 -6.11
N ALA A 198 -16.34 27.35 -5.32
CA ALA A 198 -16.37 28.79 -5.48
C ALA A 198 -15.87 29.23 -6.87
N LEU A 199 -14.76 28.68 -7.34
CA LEU A 199 -14.22 28.97 -8.69
C LEU A 199 -15.17 28.51 -9.81
N GLY A 200 -15.83 27.37 -9.65
CA GLY A 200 -16.86 26.88 -10.58
C GLY A 200 -18.05 27.84 -10.70
N PHE A 201 -18.56 28.34 -9.57
CA PHE A 201 -19.64 29.33 -9.54
C PHE A 201 -19.23 30.68 -10.15
N PHE A 202 -18.04 31.17 -9.86
CA PHE A 202 -17.53 32.42 -10.47
C PHE A 202 -17.30 32.27 -11.98
N GLY A 203 -16.82 31.12 -12.46
CA GLY A 203 -16.65 30.84 -13.89
C GLY A 203 -17.97 30.79 -14.66
N MET A 204 -19.02 30.17 -14.09
CA MET A 204 -20.35 30.12 -14.71
C MET A 204 -21.05 31.50 -14.73
N SER A 205 -20.82 32.34 -13.72
CA SER A 205 -21.37 33.71 -13.67
C SER A 205 -20.87 34.61 -14.81
N LYS A 206 -19.67 34.36 -15.35
CA LYS A 206 -19.12 35.09 -16.50
C LYS A 206 -19.61 34.56 -17.84
N ARG A 207 -20.09 33.31 -17.91
CA ARG A 207 -20.65 32.71 -19.13
C ARG A 207 -22.12 33.06 -19.35
N ALA A 208 -22.86 33.36 -18.29
CA ALA A 208 -24.27 33.77 -18.36
C ALA A 208 -24.48 35.23 -18.82
N LYS A 209 -23.40 36.01 -19.02
CA LYS A 209 -23.46 37.42 -19.47
C LYS A 209 -22.95 37.64 -20.91
N LYS A 210 -22.92 36.60 -21.74
CA LYS A 210 -22.66 36.72 -23.20
C LYS A 210 -23.86 36.27 -24.00
#